data_AF-A0A3B1C0F6-F1
#
_entry.id   AF-A0A3B1C0F6-F1
#
_cell.length_a   1.000
_cell.length_b   1.000
_cell.length_c   1.000
_cell.angle_alpha   90.00
_cell.angle_beta   90.00
_cell.angle_gamma   90.00
#
_symmetry.space_group_name_H-M   'P 1'
#
loop_
_entity.id
_entity.type
_entity.pdbx_description
1 polymer ?
#
loop_
_entity_poly.entity_id
_entity_poly.type
_entity_poly.pdbx_seq_one_letter_code
_entity_poly.pdbx_strand_id
1 'polypeptide(L)'
;MSAFLGPIHHWLFKKILVVESRAFAIANGLKEKHGEDIQTIINDYGEKLEGKDLGELVGQNSIHTFLDGLIAKTDVFEAQLVKAADGDFDKVLEIADAHGGEAAKNALAASGKDSATIDELPQYINDHQLEGMPCDPGAEFENNDGQVRYGHRTCNHMQNWNYTGVEGEKMCQVTNSWLGGFIKGLNGDVKYKVLKTIAGGADSCESHIEA
;
A
#
# COMPACT_ATOMS: atom_id res chain seq x y z
N MET A 1 6.92 27.48 2.85
CA MET A 1 8.38 27.50 2.59
C MET A 1 8.73 26.23 1.83
N SER A 2 9.52 26.39 0.78
CA SER A 2 10.13 25.41 -0.15
C SER A 2 9.19 24.58 -1.04
N ALA A 3 8.97 25.12 -2.24
CA ALA A 3 8.59 24.38 -3.46
C ALA A 3 9.82 23.67 -4.08
N PHE A 4 10.65 23.02 -3.26
CA PHE A 4 11.77 22.20 -3.77
C PHE A 4 11.38 20.73 -3.72
N LEU A 5 11.11 20.17 -4.90
CA LEU A 5 10.89 18.75 -5.06
C LEU A 5 12.22 17.99 -4.98
N GLY A 6 12.53 17.44 -3.81
CA GLY A 6 13.62 16.48 -3.64
C GLY A 6 13.23 15.05 -4.08
N PRO A 7 14.23 14.16 -4.27
CA PRO A 7 14.01 12.76 -4.63
C PRO A 7 13.05 12.01 -3.70
N ILE A 8 13.06 12.34 -2.40
CA ILE A 8 12.19 11.74 -1.39
C ILE A 8 10.70 11.99 -1.68
N HIS A 9 10.33 13.13 -2.27
CA HIS A 9 8.94 13.42 -2.62
C HIS A 9 8.47 12.55 -3.78
N HIS A 10 9.31 12.34 -4.79
CA HIS A 10 9.00 11.44 -5.90
C HIS A 10 8.95 9.98 -5.45
N TRP A 11 9.83 9.59 -4.51
CA TRP A 11 9.80 8.27 -3.90
C TRP A 11 8.50 8.02 -3.14
N LEU A 12 8.08 8.96 -2.28
CA LEU A 12 6.80 8.85 -1.58
C LEU A 12 5.63 8.85 -2.56
N PHE A 13 5.65 9.71 -3.58
CA PHE A 13 4.60 9.75 -4.59
C PHE A 13 4.45 8.41 -5.31
N LYS A 14 5.56 7.73 -5.65
CA LYS A 14 5.51 6.37 -6.22
C LYS A 14 4.82 5.36 -5.31
N LYS A 15 5.06 5.41 -3.99
CA LYS A 15 4.36 4.55 -3.02
C LYS A 15 2.86 4.82 -2.96
N ILE A 16 2.46 6.09 -3.03
CA ILE A 16 1.05 6.48 -3.12
C ILE A 16 0.42 5.89 -4.39
N LEU A 17 1.13 5.95 -5.53
CA LEU A 17 0.66 5.36 -6.79
C LEU A 17 0.49 3.83 -6.71
N VAL A 18 1.27 3.12 -5.88
CA VAL A 18 1.08 1.68 -5.65
C VAL A 18 -0.29 1.42 -4.98
N VAL A 19 -0.65 2.19 -3.96
CA VAL A 19 -1.96 2.08 -3.30
C VAL A 19 -3.09 2.50 -4.25
N GLU A 20 -2.91 3.59 -5.00
CA GLU A 20 -3.89 4.01 -6.02
C GLU A 20 -4.13 2.91 -7.05
N SER A 21 -3.05 2.34 -7.61
CA SER A 21 -3.13 1.27 -8.60
C SER A 21 -3.86 0.03 -8.05
N ARG A 22 -3.56 -0.36 -6.81
CA ARG A 22 -4.25 -1.45 -6.10
C ARG A 22 -5.74 -1.16 -5.94
N ALA A 23 -6.09 0.05 -5.49
CA ALA A 23 -7.47 0.47 -5.33
C ALA A 23 -8.23 0.41 -6.67
N PHE A 24 -7.63 0.87 -7.78
CA PHE A 24 -8.26 0.72 -9.09
C PHE A 24 -8.38 -0.73 -9.57
N ALA A 25 -7.43 -1.61 -9.22
CA ALA A 25 -7.55 -3.04 -9.49
C ALA A 25 -8.75 -3.64 -8.72
N ILE A 26 -8.90 -3.31 -7.44
CA ILE A 26 -10.05 -3.70 -6.61
C ILE A 26 -11.36 -3.19 -7.25
N ALA A 27 -11.42 -1.91 -7.59
CA ALA A 27 -12.58 -1.31 -8.23
C ALA A 27 -12.97 -2.06 -9.51
N ASN A 28 -12.01 -2.33 -10.39
CA ASN A 28 -12.25 -3.08 -11.63
C ASN A 28 -12.76 -4.50 -11.37
N GLY A 29 -12.22 -5.19 -10.37
CA GLY A 29 -12.68 -6.53 -10.00
C GLY A 29 -14.10 -6.56 -9.41
N LEU A 30 -14.55 -5.47 -8.78
CA LEU A 30 -15.88 -5.38 -8.15
C LEU A 30 -16.98 -4.88 -9.10
N LYS A 31 -16.63 -4.25 -10.24
CA LYS A 31 -17.57 -3.61 -11.17
C LYS A 31 -18.73 -4.49 -11.64
N GLU A 32 -18.51 -5.79 -11.81
CA GLU A 32 -19.55 -6.71 -12.30
C GLU A 32 -20.75 -6.80 -11.35
N LYS A 33 -20.50 -6.77 -10.03
CA LYS A 33 -21.53 -6.96 -9.00
C LYS A 33 -21.93 -5.66 -8.31
N HIS A 34 -21.02 -4.70 -8.18
CA HIS A 34 -21.21 -3.45 -7.41
C HIS A 34 -21.09 -2.20 -8.28
N GLY A 35 -21.35 -2.31 -9.59
CA GLY A 35 -20.94 -1.33 -10.60
C GLY A 35 -21.34 0.13 -10.36
N GLU A 36 -22.55 0.41 -9.88
CA GLU A 36 -23.03 1.79 -9.65
C GLU A 36 -22.31 2.47 -8.49
N ASP A 37 -22.18 1.78 -7.35
CA ASP A 37 -21.46 2.28 -6.17
C ASP A 37 -19.98 2.46 -6.48
N ILE A 38 -19.37 1.47 -7.13
CA ILE A 38 -17.96 1.53 -7.53
C ILE A 38 -17.70 2.69 -8.50
N GLN A 39 -18.59 2.92 -9.47
CA GLN A 39 -18.44 4.04 -10.39
C GLN A 39 -18.56 5.39 -9.69
N THR A 40 -19.45 5.50 -8.70
CA THR A 40 -19.59 6.71 -7.88
C THR A 40 -18.31 6.99 -7.09
N ILE A 41 -17.75 5.97 -6.43
CA ILE A 41 -16.48 6.08 -5.69
C ILE A 41 -15.31 6.47 -6.60
N ILE A 42 -15.22 5.89 -7.80
CA ILE A 42 -14.21 6.27 -8.81
C ILE A 42 -14.39 7.74 -9.22
N ASN A 43 -15.62 8.20 -9.46
CA ASN A 43 -15.88 9.57 -9.86
C ASN A 43 -15.50 10.57 -8.76
N ASP A 44 -15.78 10.24 -7.49
CA ASP A 44 -15.43 11.05 -6.33
C ASP A 44 -13.90 11.15 -6.14
N TYR A 45 -13.17 10.06 -6.42
CA TYR A 45 -11.71 10.08 -6.41
C TYR A 45 -11.13 10.90 -7.58
N GLY A 46 -11.62 10.66 -8.80
CA GLY A 46 -11.18 11.31 -10.02
C GLY A 46 -10.17 10.48 -10.84
N GLU A 47 -9.41 11.16 -11.69
CA GLU A 47 -8.48 10.51 -12.62
C GLU A 47 -7.27 9.88 -11.90
N LYS A 48 -6.80 8.75 -12.44
CA LYS A 48 -5.52 8.15 -12.08
C LYS A 48 -4.37 9.17 -12.17
N LEU A 49 -3.43 9.07 -11.24
CA LEU A 49 -2.26 9.95 -11.16
C LEU A 49 -1.02 9.36 -11.82
N GLU A 50 -1.06 8.07 -12.18
CA GLU A 50 0.00 7.42 -12.96
C GLU A 50 0.34 8.22 -14.23
N GLY A 51 1.64 8.48 -14.43
CA GLY A 51 2.16 9.25 -15.57
C GLY A 51 2.06 10.77 -15.43
N LYS A 52 1.42 11.30 -14.38
CA LYS A 52 1.37 12.75 -14.12
C LYS A 52 2.66 13.26 -13.46
N ASP A 53 3.05 14.49 -13.79
CA ASP A 53 4.20 15.14 -13.15
C ASP A 53 3.83 15.65 -11.75
N LEU A 54 4.62 15.28 -10.74
CA LEU A 54 4.39 15.69 -9.35
C LEU A 54 4.49 17.20 -9.18
N GLY A 55 5.37 17.89 -9.91
CA GLY A 55 5.50 19.34 -9.84
C GLY A 55 4.29 20.08 -10.40
N GLU A 56 3.75 19.60 -11.52
CA GLU A 56 2.50 20.11 -12.08
C GLU A 56 1.32 19.89 -11.14
N LEU A 57 1.22 18.69 -10.54
CA LEU A 57 0.15 18.36 -9.58
C LEU A 57 0.19 19.23 -8.32
N VAL A 58 1.39 19.44 -7.75
CA VAL A 58 1.60 20.23 -6.54
C VAL A 58 1.36 21.72 -6.82
N GLY A 59 1.80 22.21 -7.99
CA GLY A 59 1.69 23.60 -8.38
C GLY A 59 2.40 24.54 -7.39
N GLN A 60 1.65 25.47 -6.80
CA GLN A 60 2.16 26.43 -5.81
C GLN A 60 1.91 26.00 -4.35
N ASN A 61 1.38 24.79 -4.15
CA ASN A 61 1.05 24.30 -2.81
C ASN A 61 2.29 23.82 -2.05
N SER A 62 2.15 23.68 -0.73
CA SER A 62 3.13 23.00 0.11
C SER A 62 3.22 21.52 -0.28
N ILE A 63 4.42 21.05 -0.66
CA ILE A 63 4.63 19.65 -1.07
C ILE A 63 4.30 18.65 0.05
N HIS A 64 4.64 18.96 1.30
CA HIS A 64 4.33 18.06 2.41
C HIS A 64 2.82 17.97 2.66
N THR A 65 2.14 19.12 2.67
CA THR A 65 0.68 19.16 2.85
C THR A 65 -0.05 18.49 1.68
N PHE A 66 0.47 18.66 0.46
CA PHE A 66 -0.06 18.00 -0.72
C PHE A 66 0.08 16.48 -0.63
N LEU A 67 1.28 15.97 -0.32
CA LEU A 67 1.52 14.52 -0.23
C LEU A 67 0.76 13.88 0.94
N ASP A 68 0.70 14.53 2.10
CA ASP A 68 -0.09 14.08 3.25
C ASP A 68 -1.59 14.00 2.91
N GLY A 69 -2.14 15.06 2.30
CA GLY A 69 -3.51 15.06 1.81
C GLY A 69 -3.75 13.99 0.72
N LEU A 70 -2.74 13.68 -0.09
CA LEU A 70 -2.83 12.66 -1.11
C LEU A 70 -2.82 11.24 -0.52
N ILE A 71 -2.01 10.98 0.51
CA ILE A 71 -2.07 9.73 1.29
C ILE A 71 -3.49 9.53 1.82
N ALA A 72 -4.04 10.55 2.49
CA ALA A 72 -5.40 10.48 3.03
C ALA A 72 -6.45 10.23 1.95
N LYS A 73 -6.36 10.94 0.81
CA LYS A 73 -7.27 10.75 -0.32
C LYS A 73 -7.24 9.32 -0.87
N THR A 74 -6.05 8.76 -1.06
CA THR A 74 -5.88 7.41 -1.61
C THR A 74 -6.29 6.33 -0.62
N ASP A 75 -5.98 6.49 0.68
CA ASP A 75 -6.45 5.58 1.74
C ASP A 75 -7.98 5.54 1.82
N VAL A 76 -8.62 6.72 1.78
CA VAL A 76 -10.09 6.84 1.81
C VAL A 76 -10.72 6.19 0.58
N PHE A 77 -10.13 6.40 -0.61
CA PHE A 77 -10.60 5.78 -1.84
C PHE A 77 -10.58 4.25 -1.75
N GLU A 78 -9.46 3.66 -1.34
CA GLU A 78 -9.38 2.20 -1.18
C GLU A 78 -10.38 1.69 -0.13
N ALA A 79 -10.47 2.36 1.02
CA ALA A 79 -11.38 1.99 2.10
C ALA A 79 -12.86 2.06 1.69
N GLN A 80 -13.25 3.03 0.86
CA GLN A 80 -14.60 3.10 0.29
C GLN A 80 -14.91 1.91 -0.63
N LEU A 81 -13.94 1.46 -1.43
CA LEU A 81 -14.10 0.27 -2.28
C LEU A 81 -14.24 -1.00 -1.45
N VAL A 82 -13.44 -1.14 -0.39
CA VAL A 82 -13.54 -2.27 0.55
C VAL A 82 -14.90 -2.29 1.24
N LYS A 83 -15.42 -1.12 1.63
CA LYS A 83 -16.76 -0.98 2.19
C LYS A 83 -17.86 -1.34 1.20
N ALA A 84 -17.71 -0.95 -0.07
CA ALA A 84 -18.67 -1.22 -1.13
C ALA A 84 -18.67 -2.69 -1.61
N ALA A 85 -17.61 -3.45 -1.31
CA ALA A 85 -17.48 -4.84 -1.72
C ALA A 85 -18.45 -5.82 -1.01
N ASP A 86 -19.48 -5.35 -0.31
CA ASP A 86 -20.36 -6.11 0.60
C ASP A 86 -20.54 -7.60 0.23
N GLY A 87 -20.04 -8.48 1.11
CA GLY A 87 -20.06 -9.94 0.93
C GLY A 87 -18.98 -10.53 0.00
N ASP A 88 -18.14 -9.72 -0.65
CA ASP A 88 -17.04 -10.13 -1.55
C ASP A 88 -15.65 -9.73 -1.03
N PHE A 89 -15.48 -9.66 0.28
CA PHE A 89 -14.21 -9.27 0.88
C PHE A 89 -13.06 -10.23 0.51
N ASP A 90 -13.33 -11.54 0.39
CA ASP A 90 -12.33 -12.51 -0.07
C ASP A 90 -11.81 -12.18 -1.48
N LYS A 91 -12.70 -11.73 -2.38
CA LYS A 91 -12.33 -11.28 -3.73
C LYS A 91 -11.43 -10.04 -3.69
N VAL A 92 -11.68 -9.12 -2.75
CA VAL A 92 -10.79 -7.97 -2.52
C VAL A 92 -9.39 -8.44 -2.11
N LEU A 93 -9.29 -9.40 -1.20
CA LEU A 93 -8.01 -9.96 -0.76
C LEU A 93 -7.27 -10.66 -1.90
N GLU A 94 -7.98 -11.43 -2.73
CA GLU A 94 -7.42 -12.09 -3.93
C GLU A 94 -6.86 -11.08 -4.94
N ILE A 95 -7.61 -10.00 -5.21
CA ILE A 95 -7.15 -8.93 -6.11
C ILE A 95 -5.92 -8.22 -5.53
N ALA A 96 -5.91 -7.96 -4.23
CA ALA A 96 -4.78 -7.33 -3.55
C ALA A 96 -3.52 -8.22 -3.63
N ASP A 97 -3.63 -9.52 -3.37
CA ASP A 97 -2.53 -10.49 -3.51
C ASP A 97 -1.99 -10.54 -4.95
N ALA A 98 -2.89 -10.69 -5.92
CA ALA A 98 -2.52 -10.74 -7.34
C ALA A 98 -1.82 -9.45 -7.79
N HIS A 99 -2.35 -8.29 -7.40
CA HIS A 99 -1.73 -6.99 -7.68
C HIS A 99 -0.36 -6.86 -7.01
N GLY A 100 -0.18 -7.41 -5.80
CA GLY A 100 1.13 -7.51 -5.15
C GLY A 100 2.13 -8.28 -6.00
N GLY A 101 1.73 -9.45 -6.50
CA GLY A 101 2.58 -10.27 -7.39
C GLY A 101 2.94 -9.57 -8.70
N GLU A 102 2.02 -8.77 -9.27
CA GLU A 102 2.30 -7.95 -10.46
C GLU A 102 3.29 -6.82 -10.16
N ALA A 103 3.10 -6.10 -9.05
CA ALA A 103 4.00 -5.05 -8.61
C ALA A 103 5.42 -5.58 -8.38
N ALA A 104 5.56 -6.79 -7.82
CA ALA A 104 6.85 -7.44 -7.62
C ALA A 104 7.56 -7.75 -8.93
N LYS A 105 6.84 -8.28 -9.93
CA LYS A 105 7.40 -8.52 -11.27
C LYS A 105 7.91 -7.23 -11.91
N ASN A 106 7.16 -6.13 -11.78
CA ASN A 106 7.59 -4.83 -12.29
C ASN A 106 8.83 -4.31 -11.55
N ALA A 107 8.91 -4.48 -10.24
CA ALA A 107 10.05 -4.09 -9.43
C ALA A 107 11.33 -4.88 -9.79
N LEU A 108 11.20 -6.20 -9.98
CA LEU A 108 12.28 -7.08 -10.43
C LEU A 108 12.75 -6.75 -11.85
N ALA A 109 11.82 -6.50 -12.77
CA ALA A 109 12.15 -6.10 -14.14
C ALA A 109 12.91 -4.76 -14.16
N ALA A 110 12.52 -3.79 -13.34
CA ALA A 110 13.18 -2.50 -13.22
C ALA A 110 14.61 -2.61 -12.62
N SER A 111 14.86 -3.62 -11.79
CA SER A 111 16.19 -3.89 -11.21
C SER A 111 17.04 -4.87 -12.04
N GLY A 112 16.48 -5.44 -13.12
CA GLY A 112 17.15 -6.41 -13.96
C GLY A 112 17.40 -7.76 -13.27
N LYS A 113 16.54 -8.14 -12.32
CA LYS A 113 16.64 -9.39 -11.55
C LYS A 113 15.46 -10.30 -11.82
N ASP A 114 15.68 -11.61 -11.67
CA ASP A 114 14.60 -12.61 -11.74
C ASP A 114 14.00 -12.91 -10.35
N SER A 115 14.76 -12.64 -9.27
CA SER A 115 14.30 -12.77 -7.89
C SER A 115 15.14 -11.91 -6.93
N ALA A 116 14.59 -11.59 -5.77
CA ALA A 116 15.27 -10.92 -4.66
C ALA A 116 15.75 -11.92 -3.62
N THR A 117 16.95 -11.72 -3.06
CA THR A 117 17.39 -12.45 -1.87
C THR A 117 16.63 -11.97 -0.63
N ILE A 118 16.61 -12.77 0.44
CA ILE A 118 15.93 -12.39 1.68
C ILE A 118 16.45 -11.07 2.27
N ASP A 119 17.76 -10.81 2.15
CA ASP A 119 18.43 -9.58 2.61
C ASP A 119 18.03 -8.34 1.77
N GLU A 120 17.55 -8.54 0.54
CA GLU A 120 17.11 -7.46 -0.34
C GLU A 120 15.62 -7.10 -0.15
N LEU A 121 14.82 -8.00 0.43
CA LEU A 121 13.39 -7.78 0.65
C LEU A 121 13.08 -6.50 1.43
N PRO A 122 13.81 -6.14 2.52
CA PRO A 122 13.58 -4.88 3.23
C PRO A 122 13.60 -3.65 2.30
N GLN A 123 14.53 -3.59 1.35
CA GLN A 123 14.64 -2.46 0.43
C GLN A 123 13.45 -2.43 -0.54
N TYR A 124 13.09 -3.57 -1.13
CA TYR A 124 11.92 -3.62 -2.02
C TYR A 124 10.63 -3.26 -1.31
N ILE A 125 10.41 -3.78 -0.10
CA ILE A 125 9.23 -3.46 0.72
C ILE A 125 9.24 -1.96 1.01
N ASN A 126 10.37 -1.43 1.49
CA ASN A 126 10.50 -0.01 1.77
C ASN A 126 10.28 0.85 0.52
N ASP A 127 10.59 0.41 -0.69
CA ASP A 127 10.40 1.23 -1.89
C ASP A 127 8.96 1.25 -2.42
N HIS A 128 8.11 0.30 -2.01
CA HIS A 128 6.77 0.12 -2.59
C HIS A 128 5.64 0.22 -1.57
N GLN A 129 5.89 -0.16 -0.32
CA GLN A 129 4.93 -0.08 0.76
C GLN A 129 4.85 1.36 1.29
N LEU A 130 3.63 1.89 1.30
CA LEU A 130 3.31 3.18 1.90
C LEU A 130 3.10 3.00 3.40
N GLU A 131 3.84 3.76 4.21
CA GLU A 131 3.80 3.72 5.69
C GLU A 131 3.66 5.15 6.26
N GLY A 132 2.99 6.04 5.54
CA GLY A 132 2.87 7.46 5.89
C GLY A 132 3.98 8.35 5.31
N MET A 133 4.11 9.56 5.86
CA MET A 133 5.16 10.51 5.48
C MET A 133 6.54 10.02 5.96
N PRO A 134 7.64 10.35 5.26
CA PRO A 134 8.98 9.97 5.69
C PRO A 134 9.40 10.49 7.08
N CYS A 135 8.71 11.52 7.59
CA CYS A 135 8.94 12.05 8.93
C CYS A 135 8.10 11.37 10.02
N ASP A 136 7.11 10.55 9.63
CA ASP A 136 6.31 9.77 10.57
C ASP A 136 7.11 8.57 11.07
N PRO A 137 6.75 8.02 12.24
CA PRO A 137 7.26 6.72 12.63
C PRO A 137 6.78 5.68 11.61
N GLY A 138 7.72 5.16 10.82
CA GLY A 138 7.46 4.16 9.79
C GLY A 138 7.70 2.73 10.27
N ALA A 139 7.70 1.80 9.32
CA ALA A 139 8.06 0.42 9.59
C ALA A 139 9.56 0.23 9.84
N GLU A 140 9.85 -0.71 10.75
CA GLU A 140 11.17 -1.14 11.15
C GLU A 140 11.43 -2.54 10.57
N PHE A 141 12.69 -2.78 10.19
CA PHE A 141 13.17 -4.07 9.71
C PHE A 141 14.28 -4.57 10.65
N GLU A 142 14.18 -5.82 11.08
CA GLU A 142 15.24 -6.50 11.82
C GLU A 142 15.61 -7.80 11.13
N ASN A 143 16.88 -7.96 10.75
CA ASN A 143 17.40 -9.19 10.18
C ASN A 143 17.93 -10.09 11.29
N ASN A 144 17.50 -11.34 11.30
CA ASN A 144 17.95 -12.34 12.27
C ASN A 144 18.10 -13.71 11.58
N ASP A 145 19.32 -14.14 11.31
CA ASP A 145 19.68 -15.49 10.84
C ASP A 145 18.74 -16.10 9.79
N GLY A 146 18.55 -15.42 8.64
CA GLY A 146 17.69 -15.92 7.57
C GLY A 146 16.19 -15.68 7.78
N GLN A 147 15.84 -14.78 8.70
CA GLN A 147 14.51 -14.22 8.88
C GLN A 147 14.58 -12.68 8.85
N VAL A 148 13.57 -12.06 8.25
CA VAL A 148 13.33 -10.60 8.33
C VAL A 148 12.07 -10.37 9.15
N ARG A 149 12.20 -9.59 10.22
CA ARG A 149 11.05 -9.05 10.96
C ARG A 149 10.68 -7.70 10.36
N TYR A 150 9.40 -7.51 10.13
CA TYR A 150 8.80 -6.30 9.62
C TYR A 150 7.69 -5.87 10.57
N GLY A 151 7.69 -4.62 11.02
CA GLY A 151 6.68 -4.16 11.96
C GLY A 151 6.71 -2.67 12.20
N HIS A 152 5.68 -2.15 12.84
CA HIS A 152 5.56 -0.74 13.17
C HIS A 152 4.78 -0.58 14.47
N ARG A 153 5.10 0.47 15.24
CA ARG A 153 4.48 0.75 16.54
C ARG A 153 3.31 1.71 16.45
N THR A 154 3.11 2.33 15.30
CA THR A 154 2.01 3.24 14.99
C THR A 154 1.51 2.99 13.59
N CYS A 155 0.19 2.99 13.39
CA CYS A 155 -0.40 2.85 12.05
C CYS A 155 -0.85 4.21 11.52
N ASN A 156 -0.09 4.77 10.57
CA ASN A 156 -0.34 6.09 9.99
C ASN A 156 -1.60 6.14 9.10
N HIS A 157 -2.13 4.97 8.72
CA HIS A 157 -3.32 4.84 7.87
C HIS A 157 -4.64 4.71 8.64
N MET A 158 -4.58 4.33 9.92
CA MET A 158 -5.74 3.92 10.71
C MET A 158 -6.84 4.98 10.75
N GLN A 159 -6.46 6.25 10.90
CA GLN A 159 -7.40 7.36 10.95
C GLN A 159 -8.17 7.51 9.63
N ASN A 160 -7.49 7.38 8.49
CA ASN A 160 -8.09 7.51 7.16
C ASN A 160 -9.06 6.35 6.88
N TRP A 161 -8.69 5.13 7.27
CA TRP A 161 -9.56 3.97 7.14
C TRP A 161 -10.83 4.14 7.98
N ASN A 162 -10.68 4.44 9.27
CA ASN A 162 -11.80 4.59 10.19
C ASN A 162 -12.74 5.75 9.81
N TYR A 163 -12.23 6.78 9.14
CA TYR A 163 -13.05 7.89 8.61
C TYR A 163 -14.16 7.40 7.67
N THR A 164 -13.95 6.31 6.93
CA THR A 164 -14.94 5.74 6.01
C THR A 164 -15.98 4.82 6.68
N GLY A 165 -15.74 4.48 7.95
CA GLY A 165 -16.52 3.50 8.71
C GLY A 165 -16.22 2.03 8.36
N VAL A 166 -15.18 1.76 7.55
CA VAL A 166 -14.66 0.39 7.40
C VAL A 166 -13.86 0.02 8.66
N GLU A 167 -13.93 -1.25 9.05
CA GLU A 167 -13.11 -1.76 10.14
C GLU A 167 -11.62 -1.72 9.75
N GLY A 168 -10.79 -1.09 10.59
CA GLY A 168 -9.35 -1.01 10.35
C GLY A 168 -8.68 -2.38 10.19
N GLU A 169 -9.24 -3.44 10.80
CA GLU A 169 -8.76 -4.81 10.64
C GLU A 169 -8.91 -5.31 9.20
N LYS A 170 -10.04 -5.02 8.53
CA LYS A 170 -10.24 -5.36 7.13
C LYS A 170 -9.24 -4.67 6.22
N MET A 171 -8.99 -3.38 6.46
CA MET A 171 -7.97 -2.66 5.68
C MET A 171 -6.57 -3.21 5.93
N CYS A 172 -6.25 -3.55 7.18
CA CYS A 172 -4.99 -4.20 7.52
C CYS A 172 -4.85 -5.58 6.85
N GLN A 173 -5.93 -6.33 6.68
CA GLN A 173 -5.92 -7.59 5.92
C GLN A 173 -5.66 -7.34 4.43
N VAL A 174 -6.25 -6.30 3.83
CA VAL A 174 -5.99 -5.92 2.43
C VAL A 174 -4.53 -5.54 2.21
N THR A 175 -3.95 -4.71 3.08
CA THR A 175 -2.53 -4.31 2.96
C THR A 175 -1.60 -5.51 3.15
N ASN A 176 -1.89 -6.39 4.11
CA ASN A 176 -1.11 -7.62 4.33
C ASN A 176 -1.27 -8.64 3.20
N SER A 177 -2.45 -8.74 2.58
CA SER A 177 -2.66 -9.59 1.40
C SER A 177 -1.80 -9.11 0.24
N TRP A 178 -1.81 -7.79 -0.02
CA TRP A 178 -0.93 -7.20 -1.03
C TRP A 178 0.55 -7.42 -0.73
N LEU A 179 0.98 -7.21 0.51
CA LEU A 179 2.38 -7.41 0.90
C LEU A 179 2.81 -8.89 0.80
N GLY A 180 1.92 -9.83 1.15
CA GLY A 180 2.14 -11.26 0.96
C GLY A 180 2.35 -11.63 -0.50
N GLY A 181 1.46 -11.17 -1.39
CA GLY A 181 1.59 -11.36 -2.83
C GLY A 181 2.85 -10.70 -3.40
N PHE A 182 3.20 -9.50 -2.92
CA PHE A 182 4.41 -8.79 -3.32
C PHE A 182 5.68 -9.56 -2.92
N ILE A 183 5.79 -9.99 -1.66
CA ILE A 183 6.94 -10.77 -1.17
C ILE A 183 7.08 -12.08 -1.94
N LYS A 184 5.98 -12.82 -2.12
CA LYS A 184 5.96 -14.07 -2.90
C LYS A 184 6.38 -13.84 -4.36
N GLY A 185 6.00 -12.70 -4.94
CA GLY A 185 6.40 -12.32 -6.29
C GLY A 185 7.87 -11.92 -6.41
N LEU A 186 8.46 -11.34 -5.35
CA LEU A 186 9.89 -11.00 -5.30
C LEU A 186 10.75 -12.25 -5.11
N ASN A 187 10.29 -13.16 -4.25
CA ASN A 187 10.98 -14.40 -3.93
C ASN A 187 9.95 -15.49 -3.60
N GLY A 188 9.84 -16.48 -4.49
CA GLY A 188 8.88 -17.58 -4.35
C GLY A 188 9.26 -18.61 -3.28
N ASP A 189 10.48 -18.56 -2.77
CA ASP A 189 11.01 -19.50 -1.78
C ASP A 189 10.82 -19.01 -0.33
N VAL A 190 10.32 -17.79 -0.11
CA VAL A 190 10.05 -17.26 1.22
C VAL A 190 8.56 -17.22 1.54
N LYS A 191 8.24 -17.25 2.83
CA LYS A 191 6.90 -17.15 3.39
C LYS A 191 6.76 -15.86 4.17
N TYR A 192 5.65 -15.16 3.94
CA TYR A 192 5.22 -14.01 4.73
C TYR A 192 4.18 -14.44 5.76
N LYS A 193 4.38 -14.08 7.02
CA LYS A 193 3.47 -14.41 8.13
C LYS A 193 3.21 -13.21 9.01
N VAL A 194 1.95 -12.80 9.11
CA VAL A 194 1.50 -11.79 10.07
C VAL A 194 1.35 -12.45 11.45
N LEU A 195 1.95 -11.85 12.49
CA LEU A 195 1.86 -12.36 13.87
C LEU A 195 0.87 -11.57 14.73
N LYS A 196 0.93 -10.25 14.65
CA LYS A 196 0.04 -9.34 15.39
C LYS A 196 -0.12 -8.04 14.62
N THR A 197 -1.25 -7.37 14.83
CA THR A 197 -1.56 -6.09 14.19
C THR A 197 -2.19 -5.13 15.20
N ILE A 198 -1.86 -3.84 15.09
CA ILE A 198 -2.53 -2.78 15.87
C ILE A 198 -4.04 -2.78 15.58
N ALA A 199 -4.42 -3.06 14.32
CA ALA A 199 -5.81 -3.15 13.90
C ALA A 199 -6.59 -4.27 14.63
N GLY A 200 -5.92 -5.38 14.94
CA GLY A 200 -6.45 -6.48 15.74
C GLY A 200 -6.30 -6.29 17.25
N GLY A 201 -5.95 -5.09 17.72
CA GLY A 201 -5.87 -4.73 19.14
C GLY A 201 -4.51 -4.96 19.82
N ALA A 202 -3.46 -5.28 19.07
CA ALA A 202 -2.10 -5.37 19.62
C ALA A 202 -1.45 -3.99 19.84
N ASP A 203 -0.34 -3.98 20.58
CA ASP A 203 0.46 -2.78 20.86
C ASP A 203 1.37 -2.35 19.69
N SER A 204 1.66 -3.27 18.77
CA SER A 204 2.42 -3.05 17.56
C SER A 204 2.00 -4.06 16.49
N CYS A 205 2.33 -3.76 15.24
CA CYS A 205 2.29 -4.74 14.17
C CYS A 205 3.62 -5.50 14.09
N GLU A 206 3.55 -6.79 13.79
CA GLU A 206 4.72 -7.64 13.57
C GLU A 206 4.38 -8.73 12.56
N SER A 207 5.26 -8.87 11.56
CA SER A 207 5.23 -9.91 10.55
C SER A 207 6.64 -10.46 10.35
N HIS A 208 6.74 -11.74 10.02
CA HIS A 208 8.00 -12.43 9.73
C HIS A 208 8.05 -12.84 8.26
N ILE A 209 9.24 -12.76 7.69
CA ILE A 209 9.59 -13.29 6.37
C ILE A 209 10.70 -14.30 6.56
N GLU A 210 10.48 -15.54 6.14
CA GLU A 210 11.40 -16.66 6.37
C GLU A 210 11.40 -17.62 5.17
N ALA A 211 12.51 -18.33 4.94
CA ALA A 211 12.62 -19.38 3.93
C ALA A 211 11.89 -20.67 4.31
#